data_AF-A0ABD6FPH9-F1
#
_entry.id   AF-A0ABD6FPH9-F1
#
_cell.length_a   1.000
_cell.length_b   1.000
_cell.length_c   1.000
_cell.angle_alpha   90.00
_cell.angle_beta   90.00
_cell.angle_gamma   90.00
#
_symmetry.space_group_name_H-M   'P 1'
#
loop_
_entity.id
_entity.type
_entity.pdbx_description
1 polymer ?
#
loop_
_entity_poly.entity_id
_entity_poly.type
_entity_poly.pdbx_seq_one_letter_code
_entity_poly.pdbx_strand_id
1 'polypeptide(L)'
;MERSSGRLRHLAAVPLTWHLASLVIGAVVILALQGSQWFFFDEWAFLKYDGPGYLDPHVGHWSTSPMLVFHAIRDGLGLGSYAPFAVAVTLVHLAVAHLTWRLAIRAGADAWVATAAVAVLVVLGSGAENILWGFQIGFLGALALGLASFLIVTSPHVSWRRLVAAIAVAVFGLTWSGTVIPLVVAAAGLLWHRQGWRKALVYAASCGAVYLAWYVGFALPSGHVPDTGGLDPVKVFVRIPQFLGVMLLLGWDSVFPLYGIGVAALLALAWWLVRLWRRKERLAHLSVALLLLGGAGVFALLTASSRAQWSIGAGPSSRYF
;
A
#
# COMPACT_ATOMS: atom_id res chain seq x y z
N MET A 1 26.80 -6.02 34.89
CA MET A 1 26.41 -5.66 33.50
C MET A 1 25.36 -6.60 32.88
N GLU A 2 25.08 -7.76 33.47
CA GLU A 2 24.12 -8.74 32.92
C GLU A 2 22.64 -8.46 33.22
N ARG A 3 22.34 -7.73 34.30
CA ARG A 3 20.96 -7.38 34.69
C ARG A 3 20.30 -6.29 33.82
N SER A 4 21.07 -5.49 33.08
CA SER A 4 20.51 -4.42 32.21
C SER A 4 20.07 -4.94 30.84
N SER A 5 20.69 -6.01 30.32
CA SER A 5 20.34 -6.61 29.03
C SER A 5 19.00 -7.36 29.08
N GLY A 6 18.69 -8.02 30.20
CA GLY A 6 17.41 -8.71 30.41
C GLY A 6 16.21 -7.75 30.50
N ARG A 7 16.37 -6.60 31.16
CA ARG A 7 15.30 -5.60 31.32
C ARG A 7 14.96 -4.89 30.00
N LEU A 8 15.96 -4.61 29.15
CA LEU A 8 15.76 -4.03 27.81
C LEU A 8 15.10 -5.02 26.83
N ARG A 9 15.41 -6.32 26.92
CA ARG A 9 14.74 -7.37 26.13
C ARG A 9 13.28 -7.55 26.55
N HIS A 10 12.98 -7.48 27.84
CA HIS A 10 11.60 -7.58 28.37
C HIS A 10 10.72 -6.39 27.94
N LEU A 11 11.28 -5.17 27.92
CA LEU A 11 10.56 -3.95 27.50
C LEU A 11 10.25 -3.90 26.00
N ALA A 12 11.08 -4.53 25.16
CA ALA A 12 10.82 -4.68 23.73
C ALA A 12 9.89 -5.86 23.39
N ALA A 13 9.82 -6.88 24.25
CA ALA A 13 8.99 -8.07 24.04
C ALA A 13 7.49 -7.77 24.21
N VAL A 14 7.12 -6.95 25.19
CA VAL A 14 5.71 -6.67 25.49
C VAL A 14 4.99 -5.98 24.31
N PRO A 15 5.50 -4.89 23.71
CA PRO A 15 4.84 -4.27 22.56
C PRO A 15 4.71 -5.21 21.35
N LEU A 16 5.72 -6.07 21.11
CA LEU A 16 5.63 -7.07 20.05
C LEU A 16 4.53 -8.08 20.33
N THR A 17 4.41 -8.58 21.57
CA THR A 17 3.32 -9.49 21.95
C THR A 17 1.95 -8.85 21.73
N TRP A 18 1.77 -7.59 22.11
CA TRP A 18 0.51 -6.87 21.89
C TRP A 18 0.23 -6.60 20.41
N HIS A 19 1.26 -6.32 19.61
CA HIS A 19 1.13 -6.23 18.16
C HIS A 19 0.72 -7.56 17.54
N LEU A 20 1.33 -8.67 17.94
CA LEU A 20 0.93 -9.99 17.44
C LEU A 20 -0.50 -10.34 17.88
N ALA A 21 -0.87 -10.01 19.11
CA ALA A 21 -2.23 -10.18 19.60
C ALA A 21 -3.23 -9.34 18.78
N SER A 22 -2.91 -8.09 18.43
CA SER A 22 -3.79 -7.25 17.61
C SER A 22 -3.98 -7.81 16.20
N LEU A 23 -2.95 -8.43 15.61
CA LEU A 23 -3.07 -9.14 14.33
C LEU A 23 -3.99 -10.36 14.44
N VAL A 24 -3.85 -11.17 15.49
CA VAL A 24 -4.70 -12.37 15.70
C VAL A 24 -6.14 -11.98 15.95
N ILE A 25 -6.39 -11.01 16.84
CA ILE A 25 -7.74 -10.49 17.11
C ILE A 25 -8.33 -9.91 15.83
N GLY A 26 -7.56 -9.11 15.09
CA GLY A 26 -7.96 -8.57 13.81
C GLY A 26 -8.33 -9.65 12.79
N ALA A 27 -7.53 -10.71 12.67
CA ALA A 27 -7.83 -11.84 11.79
C ALA A 27 -9.19 -12.47 12.11
N VAL A 28 -9.47 -12.71 13.41
CA VAL A 28 -10.74 -13.28 13.87
C VAL A 28 -11.90 -12.34 13.53
N VAL A 29 -11.76 -11.05 13.82
CA VAL A 29 -12.81 -10.05 13.54
C VAL A 29 -13.08 -9.95 12.03
N ILE A 30 -12.03 -9.83 11.22
CA ILE A 30 -12.14 -9.72 9.76
C ILE A 30 -12.82 -10.96 9.17
N LEU A 31 -12.37 -12.17 9.53
CA LEU A 31 -12.95 -13.41 9.02
C LEU A 31 -14.41 -13.59 9.48
N ALA A 32 -14.74 -13.18 10.70
CA ALA A 32 -16.13 -13.18 11.17
C ALA A 32 -17.01 -12.24 10.34
N LEU A 33 -16.52 -11.04 10.01
CA LEU A 33 -17.22 -10.08 9.14
C LEU A 33 -17.34 -10.58 7.68
N GLN A 34 -16.38 -11.39 7.22
CA GLN A 34 -16.43 -12.02 5.90
C GLN A 34 -17.29 -13.29 5.86
N GLY A 35 -17.74 -13.82 7.00
CA GLY A 35 -18.39 -15.12 7.10
C GLY A 35 -19.69 -15.28 6.30
N SER A 36 -20.36 -14.16 5.97
CA SER A 36 -21.56 -14.13 5.14
C SER A 36 -21.32 -13.56 3.73
N GLN A 37 -20.06 -13.36 3.32
CA GLN A 37 -19.75 -12.83 2.00
C GLN A 37 -19.79 -13.91 0.91
N TRP A 38 -19.98 -13.44 -0.32
CA TRP A 38 -19.95 -14.26 -1.53
C TRP A 38 -19.32 -13.47 -2.69
N PHE A 39 -19.00 -14.17 -3.77
CA PHE A 39 -18.30 -13.60 -4.92
C PHE A 39 -19.05 -12.42 -5.56
N PHE A 40 -18.34 -11.33 -5.81
CA PHE A 40 -18.90 -10.05 -6.23
C PHE A 40 -18.02 -9.32 -7.26
N PHE A 41 -18.67 -8.58 -8.17
CA PHE A 41 -18.04 -7.76 -9.22
C PHE A 41 -16.81 -8.40 -9.89
N ASP A 42 -15.63 -7.82 -9.67
CA ASP A 42 -14.40 -8.13 -10.40
C ASP A 42 -13.86 -9.52 -10.10
N GLU A 43 -14.29 -10.16 -9.01
CA GLU A 43 -13.90 -11.56 -8.73
C GLU A 43 -14.33 -12.48 -9.88
N TRP A 44 -15.46 -12.19 -10.52
CA TRP A 44 -15.92 -12.95 -11.68
C TRP A 44 -15.04 -12.75 -12.91
N ALA A 45 -14.27 -11.66 -13.01
CA ALA A 45 -13.28 -11.51 -14.06
C ALA A 45 -12.14 -12.54 -13.90
N PHE A 46 -11.77 -12.89 -12.67
CA PHE A 46 -10.71 -13.89 -12.42
C PHE A 46 -11.26 -15.31 -12.34
N LEU A 47 -12.52 -15.51 -11.93
CA LEU A 47 -13.05 -16.85 -11.71
C LEU A 47 -13.54 -17.54 -12.99
N LYS A 48 -13.96 -16.77 -13.99
CA LYS A 48 -14.42 -17.30 -15.28
C LYS A 48 -13.28 -17.84 -16.12
N TYR A 49 -13.52 -18.97 -16.80
CA TYR A 49 -12.53 -19.62 -17.68
C TYR A 49 -12.27 -18.85 -18.97
N ASP A 50 -13.22 -18.01 -19.40
CA ASP A 50 -13.12 -17.08 -20.53
C ASP A 50 -12.78 -15.64 -20.10
N GLY A 51 -12.19 -15.49 -18.90
CA GLY A 51 -11.70 -14.22 -18.40
C GLY A 51 -10.49 -13.66 -19.17
N PRO A 52 -9.93 -12.51 -18.74
CA PRO A 52 -8.76 -11.92 -19.38
C PRO A 52 -7.55 -12.86 -19.32
N GLY A 53 -6.62 -12.71 -20.27
CA GLY A 53 -5.33 -13.37 -20.19
C GLY A 53 -4.49 -12.84 -19.02
N TYR A 54 -3.52 -13.64 -18.54
CA TYR A 54 -2.72 -13.26 -17.38
C TYR A 54 -1.95 -11.94 -17.52
N LEU A 55 -1.58 -11.56 -18.75
CA LEU A 55 -0.86 -10.33 -19.03
C LEU A 55 -1.78 -9.20 -19.51
N ASP A 56 -3.05 -9.49 -19.76
CA ASP A 56 -4.02 -8.46 -20.12
C ASP A 56 -4.25 -7.54 -18.91
N PRO A 57 -4.40 -6.23 -19.14
CA PRO A 57 -4.70 -5.32 -18.04
C PRO A 57 -6.10 -5.60 -17.51
N HIS A 58 -6.21 -5.69 -16.19
CA HIS A 58 -7.49 -5.66 -15.51
C HIS A 58 -7.63 -4.33 -14.78
N VAL A 59 -8.58 -3.50 -15.21
CA VAL A 59 -8.85 -2.18 -14.60
C VAL A 59 -7.59 -1.28 -14.59
N GLY A 60 -6.74 -1.42 -15.61
CA GLY A 60 -5.48 -0.67 -15.72
C GLY A 60 -4.33 -1.22 -14.89
N HIS A 61 -4.47 -2.41 -14.30
CA HIS A 61 -3.43 -3.05 -13.50
C HIS A 61 -2.97 -4.36 -14.10
N TRP A 62 -1.66 -4.61 -13.99
CA TRP A 62 -1.08 -5.92 -14.20
C TRP A 62 -1.46 -6.83 -13.02
N SER A 63 -2.29 -7.84 -13.28
CA SER A 63 -2.95 -8.65 -12.24
C SER A 63 -2.63 -10.15 -12.32
N THR A 64 -1.50 -10.55 -12.92
CA THR A 64 -1.14 -11.98 -13.05
C THR A 64 -1.13 -12.71 -11.72
N SER A 65 -0.49 -12.14 -10.70
CA SER A 65 -0.34 -12.81 -9.41
C SER A 65 -1.65 -13.02 -8.66
N PRO A 66 -2.53 -12.01 -8.48
CA PRO A 66 -3.82 -12.24 -7.84
C PRO A 66 -4.70 -13.19 -8.64
N MET A 67 -4.64 -13.17 -9.99
CA MET A 67 -5.32 -14.18 -10.82
C MET A 67 -4.83 -15.60 -10.53
N LEU A 68 -3.51 -15.81 -10.44
CA LEU A 68 -2.95 -17.11 -10.11
C LEU A 68 -3.37 -17.60 -8.73
N VAL A 69 -3.48 -16.70 -7.74
CA VAL A 69 -4.02 -17.05 -6.41
C VAL A 69 -5.48 -17.47 -6.51
N PHE A 70 -6.30 -16.70 -7.21
CA PHE A 70 -7.72 -17.01 -7.41
C PHE A 70 -7.92 -18.34 -8.14
N HIS A 71 -7.15 -18.60 -9.20
CA HIS A 71 -7.19 -19.86 -9.94
C HIS A 71 -6.72 -21.03 -9.09
N ALA A 72 -5.62 -20.88 -8.33
CA ALA A 72 -5.14 -21.94 -7.45
C ALA A 72 -6.18 -22.34 -6.39
N ILE A 73 -6.88 -21.35 -5.81
CA ILE A 73 -7.95 -21.60 -4.85
C ILE A 73 -9.17 -22.23 -5.55
N ARG A 74 -9.62 -21.68 -6.69
CA ARG A 74 -10.75 -22.21 -7.47
C ARG A 74 -10.52 -23.65 -7.88
N ASP A 75 -9.37 -23.94 -8.49
CA ASP A 75 -9.07 -25.25 -9.08
C ASP A 75 -8.68 -26.28 -8.01
N GLY A 76 -8.14 -25.85 -6.86
CA GLY A 76 -7.77 -26.73 -5.75
C GLY A 76 -8.86 -26.97 -4.71
N LEU A 77 -9.65 -25.94 -4.36
CA LEU A 77 -10.65 -25.96 -3.27
C LEU A 77 -12.08 -25.74 -3.76
N GLY A 78 -12.28 -25.34 -5.02
CA GLY A 78 -13.59 -25.08 -5.59
C GLY A 78 -14.17 -23.70 -5.24
N LEU A 79 -15.38 -23.45 -5.73
CA LEU A 79 -16.17 -22.23 -5.49
C LEU A 79 -17.33 -22.44 -4.51
N GLY A 80 -17.37 -23.59 -3.82
CA GLY A 80 -18.43 -23.92 -2.86
C GLY A 80 -18.34 -23.14 -1.55
N SER A 81 -17.28 -22.36 -1.34
CA SER A 81 -17.08 -21.53 -0.16
C SER A 81 -16.24 -20.29 -0.49
N TYR A 82 -16.61 -19.15 0.10
CA TYR A 82 -15.82 -17.90 0.01
C TYR A 82 -14.62 -17.89 0.97
N ALA A 83 -14.64 -18.74 2.01
CA ALA A 83 -13.68 -18.70 3.12
C ALA A 83 -12.20 -18.78 2.67
N PRO A 84 -11.79 -19.61 1.69
CA PRO A 84 -10.40 -19.64 1.26
C PRO A 84 -9.90 -18.32 0.65
N PHE A 85 -10.75 -17.62 -0.10
CA PHE A 85 -10.45 -16.31 -0.68
C PHE A 85 -10.37 -15.23 0.41
N ALA A 86 -11.32 -15.27 1.35
CA ALA A 86 -11.34 -14.41 2.54
C ALA A 86 -10.07 -14.57 3.40
N VAL A 87 -9.62 -15.81 3.64
CA VAL A 87 -8.37 -16.10 4.35
C VAL A 87 -7.18 -15.54 3.58
N ALA A 88 -7.11 -15.74 2.27
CA ALA A 88 -6.00 -15.25 1.46
C ALA A 88 -5.85 -13.72 1.55
N VAL A 89 -6.94 -12.96 1.34
CA VAL A 89 -6.88 -11.48 1.45
C VAL A 89 -6.58 -11.02 2.88
N THR A 90 -7.14 -11.69 3.89
CA THR A 90 -6.88 -11.38 5.30
C THR A 90 -5.40 -11.55 5.64
N LEU A 91 -4.77 -12.65 5.24
CA LEU A 91 -3.35 -12.88 5.49
C LEU A 91 -2.47 -11.80 4.85
N VAL A 92 -2.80 -11.36 3.64
CA VAL A 92 -2.08 -10.29 2.95
C VAL A 92 -2.28 -8.94 3.66
N HIS A 93 -3.49 -8.62 4.11
CA HIS A 93 -3.75 -7.43 4.93
C HIS A 93 -2.95 -7.43 6.23
N LEU A 94 -2.90 -8.55 6.95
CA LEU A 94 -2.10 -8.67 8.17
C LEU A 94 -0.60 -8.53 7.89
N ALA A 95 -0.13 -8.96 6.71
CA ALA A 95 1.25 -8.71 6.27
C ALA A 95 1.51 -7.21 6.04
N VAL A 96 0.59 -6.49 5.40
CA VAL A 96 0.65 -5.01 5.27
C VAL A 96 0.74 -4.36 6.64
N ALA A 97 -0.12 -4.76 7.57
CA ALA A 97 -0.15 -4.23 8.94
C ALA A 97 1.18 -4.49 9.66
N HIS A 98 1.70 -5.72 9.62
CA HIS A 98 2.99 -6.05 10.23
C HIS A 98 4.15 -5.28 9.60
N LEU A 99 4.22 -5.16 8.27
CA LEU A 99 5.29 -4.43 7.60
C LEU A 99 5.25 -2.93 7.92
N THR A 100 4.05 -2.37 8.02
CA THR A 100 3.83 -0.99 8.48
C THR A 100 4.35 -0.80 9.90
N TRP A 101 4.02 -1.71 10.82
CA TRP A 101 4.56 -1.69 12.19
C TRP A 101 6.09 -1.72 12.18
N ARG A 102 6.71 -2.63 11.42
CA ARG A 102 8.17 -2.75 11.32
C ARG A 102 8.82 -1.47 10.79
N LEU A 103 8.19 -0.81 9.81
CA LEU A 103 8.66 0.45 9.25
C LEU A 103 8.50 1.62 10.22
N ALA A 104 7.42 1.66 11.00
CA ALA A 104 7.24 2.64 12.06
C ALA A 104 8.36 2.54 13.11
N ILE A 105 8.67 1.33 13.58
CA ILE A 105 9.81 1.08 14.48
C ILE A 105 11.14 1.51 13.84
N ARG A 106 11.36 1.18 12.56
CA ARG A 106 12.56 1.59 11.80
C ARG A 106 12.68 3.10 11.62
N ALA A 107 11.54 3.80 11.58
CA ALA A 107 11.48 5.26 11.51
C ALA A 107 11.70 5.93 12.88
N GLY A 108 11.80 5.14 13.97
CA GLY A 108 12.04 5.65 15.32
C GLY A 108 10.76 5.92 16.11
N ALA A 109 9.60 5.42 15.67
CA ALA A 109 8.38 5.49 16.47
C ALA A 109 8.51 4.64 17.74
N ASP A 110 7.87 5.10 18.82
CA ASP A 110 7.68 4.28 20.01
C ASP A 110 6.85 3.03 19.67
N ALA A 111 7.18 1.91 20.30
CA ALA A 111 6.58 0.63 19.95
C ALA A 111 5.10 0.52 20.35
N TRP A 112 4.67 1.20 21.42
CA TRP A 112 3.25 1.25 21.78
C TRP A 112 2.47 2.14 20.83
N VAL A 113 3.04 3.29 20.45
CA VAL A 113 2.42 4.18 19.45
C VAL A 113 2.28 3.45 18.11
N ALA A 114 3.32 2.75 17.64
CA ALA A 114 3.25 1.95 16.42
C ALA A 114 2.21 0.83 16.52
N THR A 115 2.13 0.15 17.67
CA THR A 115 1.15 -0.91 17.92
C THR A 115 -0.28 -0.37 17.91
N ALA A 116 -0.54 0.76 18.57
CA ALA A 116 -1.84 1.39 18.60
C ALA A 116 -2.28 1.87 17.19
N ALA A 117 -1.38 2.53 16.46
CA ALA A 117 -1.66 2.99 15.10
C ALA A 117 -1.97 1.82 14.15
N VAL A 118 -1.22 0.72 14.25
CA VAL A 118 -1.43 -0.46 13.40
C VAL A 118 -2.65 -1.26 13.84
N ALA A 119 -2.97 -1.32 15.14
CA ALA A 119 -4.22 -1.93 15.59
C ALA A 119 -5.45 -1.25 14.98
N VAL A 120 -5.43 0.09 14.86
CA VAL A 120 -6.47 0.83 14.13
C VAL A 120 -6.49 0.44 12.65
N LEU A 121 -5.33 0.42 11.97
CA LEU A 121 -5.20 0.02 10.57
C LEU A 121 -5.79 -1.37 10.29
N VAL A 122 -5.60 -2.33 11.20
CA VAL A 122 -6.05 -3.71 11.04
C VAL A 122 -7.57 -3.79 10.90
N VAL A 123 -8.33 -3.00 11.68
CA VAL A 123 -9.81 -3.02 11.69
C VAL A 123 -10.44 -1.73 11.17
N LEU A 124 -9.70 -0.97 10.36
CA LEU A 124 -10.11 0.36 9.94
C LEU A 124 -11.35 0.33 9.03
N GLY A 125 -12.49 0.78 9.55
CA GLY A 125 -13.78 0.71 8.85
C GLY A 125 -13.84 1.44 7.51
N SER A 126 -13.16 2.58 7.36
CA SER A 126 -13.09 3.30 6.08
C SER A 126 -12.34 2.52 4.98
N GLY A 127 -11.52 1.55 5.38
CA GLY A 127 -10.84 0.62 4.49
C GLY A 127 -11.61 -0.67 4.25
N ALA A 128 -12.86 -0.81 4.71
CA ALA A 128 -13.60 -2.07 4.72
C ALA A 128 -13.63 -2.78 3.35
N GLU A 129 -13.75 -2.05 2.24
CA GLU A 129 -13.65 -2.66 0.90
C GLU A 129 -12.31 -3.38 0.72
N ASN A 130 -11.20 -2.70 1.00
CA ASN A 130 -9.85 -3.28 0.89
C ASN A 130 -9.62 -4.44 1.85
N ILE A 131 -10.26 -4.43 3.02
CA ILE A 131 -10.03 -5.40 4.09
C ILE A 131 -10.90 -6.66 3.92
N LEU A 132 -12.18 -6.46 3.57
CA LEU A 132 -13.19 -7.53 3.60
C LEU A 132 -13.39 -8.18 2.23
N TRP A 133 -13.09 -7.51 1.12
CA TRP A 133 -13.34 -8.05 -0.21
C TRP A 133 -12.11 -8.79 -0.76
N GLY A 134 -12.26 -10.08 -1.06
CA GLY A 134 -11.22 -10.98 -1.57
C GLY A 134 -10.47 -10.44 -2.80
N PHE A 135 -11.16 -9.72 -3.67
CA PHE A 135 -10.56 -9.12 -4.86
C PHE A 135 -9.42 -8.14 -4.55
N GLN A 136 -9.49 -7.49 -3.39
CA GLN A 136 -8.52 -6.47 -2.98
C GLN A 136 -7.14 -7.06 -2.61
N ILE A 137 -6.99 -8.39 -2.67
CA ILE A 137 -5.69 -9.06 -2.57
C ILE A 137 -4.69 -8.53 -3.61
N GLY A 138 -5.13 -8.06 -4.78
CA GLY A 138 -4.27 -7.42 -5.79
C GLY A 138 -3.59 -6.15 -5.27
N PHE A 139 -4.36 -5.23 -4.70
CA PHE A 139 -3.84 -3.97 -4.16
C PHE A 139 -3.06 -4.18 -2.85
N LEU A 140 -3.59 -5.01 -1.95
CA LEU A 140 -2.91 -5.32 -0.69
C LEU A 140 -1.62 -6.10 -0.91
N GLY A 141 -1.57 -7.02 -1.89
CA GLY A 141 -0.38 -7.78 -2.23
C GLY A 141 0.73 -6.90 -2.80
N ALA A 142 0.36 -6.00 -3.73
CA ALA A 142 1.27 -4.97 -4.25
C ALA A 142 1.81 -4.07 -3.12
N LEU A 143 0.94 -3.64 -2.20
CA LEU A 143 1.32 -2.84 -1.05
C LEU A 143 2.26 -3.59 -0.10
N ALA A 144 1.96 -4.84 0.24
CA ALA A 144 2.81 -5.68 1.09
C ALA A 144 4.20 -5.88 0.48
N LEU A 145 4.28 -6.20 -0.81
CA LEU A 145 5.55 -6.38 -1.51
C LEU A 145 6.32 -5.07 -1.65
N GLY A 146 5.65 -3.96 -1.92
CA GLY A 146 6.28 -2.63 -1.92
C GLY A 146 6.87 -2.26 -0.56
N LEU A 147 6.13 -2.50 0.53
CA LEU A 147 6.60 -2.24 1.90
C LEU A 147 7.75 -3.18 2.27
N ALA A 148 7.70 -4.44 1.84
CA ALA A 148 8.79 -5.39 2.04
C ALA A 148 10.06 -4.95 1.30
N SER A 149 9.95 -4.54 0.03
CA SER A 149 11.08 -4.00 -0.73
C SER A 149 11.65 -2.74 -0.09
N PHE A 150 10.78 -1.81 0.32
CA PHE A 150 11.17 -0.61 1.06
C PHE A 150 11.90 -0.96 2.37
N LEU A 151 11.39 -1.93 3.13
CA LEU A 151 12.01 -2.43 4.35
C LEU A 151 13.38 -3.06 4.10
N ILE A 152 13.61 -3.73 2.96
CA ILE A 152 14.93 -4.24 2.59
C ILE A 152 15.93 -3.10 2.41
N VAL A 153 15.54 -2.04 1.68
CA VAL A 153 16.42 -0.90 1.38
C VAL A 153 16.59 0.09 2.54
N THR A 154 15.77 0.00 3.60
CA THR A 154 15.96 0.82 4.82
C THR A 154 17.22 0.50 5.61
N SER A 155 17.90 -0.60 5.28
CA SER A 155 19.12 -1.04 5.94
C SER A 155 20.25 0.00 5.84
N PRO A 156 21.09 0.17 6.89
CA PRO A 156 22.18 1.16 6.87
C PRO A 156 23.13 1.01 5.69
N HIS A 157 23.44 -0.24 5.33
CA HIS A 157 24.19 -0.58 4.13
C HIS A 157 23.39 -1.58 3.29
N VAL A 158 23.23 -1.26 2.01
CA VAL A 158 22.53 -2.12 1.03
C VAL A 158 23.57 -2.71 0.07
N SER A 159 23.94 -3.98 0.26
CA SER A 159 24.80 -4.68 -0.69
C SER A 159 24.08 -4.91 -2.03
N TRP A 160 24.82 -5.23 -3.10
CA TRP A 160 24.21 -5.55 -4.41
C TRP A 160 23.27 -6.75 -4.35
N ARG A 161 23.59 -7.78 -3.55
CA ARG A 161 22.68 -8.92 -3.34
C ARG A 161 21.35 -8.48 -2.73
N ARG A 162 21.41 -7.57 -1.75
CA ARG A 162 20.21 -7.01 -1.11
C ARG A 162 19.41 -6.11 -2.06
N LEU A 163 20.11 -5.36 -2.91
CA LEU A 163 19.48 -4.57 -3.96
C LEU A 163 18.72 -5.46 -4.95
N VAL A 164 19.34 -6.54 -5.41
CA VAL A 164 18.69 -7.53 -6.28
C VAL A 164 17.46 -8.13 -5.61
N ALA A 165 17.53 -8.48 -4.32
CA ALA A 165 16.37 -8.97 -3.58
C ALA A 165 15.25 -7.91 -3.51
N ALA A 166 15.58 -6.64 -3.25
CA ALA A 166 14.59 -5.56 -3.24
C ALA A 166 13.95 -5.35 -4.63
N ILE A 167 14.74 -5.40 -5.69
CA ILE A 167 14.25 -5.32 -7.08
C ILE A 167 13.31 -6.49 -7.38
N ALA A 168 13.72 -7.72 -7.05
CA ALA A 168 12.91 -8.91 -7.29
C ALA A 168 11.57 -8.83 -6.56
N VAL A 169 11.56 -8.40 -5.30
CA VAL A 169 10.33 -8.22 -4.51
C VAL A 169 9.45 -7.12 -5.10
N ALA A 170 10.02 -5.97 -5.49
CA ALA A 170 9.26 -4.87 -6.09
C ALA A 170 8.68 -5.23 -7.47
N VAL A 171 9.48 -5.90 -8.31
CA VAL A 171 9.06 -6.39 -9.62
C VAL A 171 7.96 -7.44 -9.47
N PHE A 172 8.09 -8.35 -8.50
CA PHE A 172 7.00 -9.27 -8.20
C PHE A 172 5.74 -8.52 -7.78
N GLY A 173 5.86 -7.47 -6.95
CA GLY A 173 4.73 -6.58 -6.60
C GLY A 173 4.03 -5.93 -7.79
N LEU A 174 4.76 -5.61 -8.87
CA LEU A 174 4.14 -5.04 -10.09
C LEU A 174 3.15 -6.00 -10.75
N THR A 175 3.34 -7.31 -10.61
CA THR A 175 2.43 -8.34 -11.16
C THR A 175 1.13 -8.49 -10.35
N TRP A 176 1.03 -7.80 -9.21
CA TRP A 176 -0.18 -7.74 -8.40
C TRP A 176 -1.01 -6.50 -8.71
N SER A 177 -0.34 -5.34 -8.79
CA SER A 177 -0.96 -4.07 -9.17
C SER A 177 0.10 -2.97 -9.33
N GLY A 178 -0.21 -1.99 -10.18
CA GLY A 178 0.53 -0.73 -10.29
C GLY A 178 0.53 0.13 -9.01
N THR A 179 -0.28 -0.20 -7.99
CA THR A 179 -0.29 0.46 -6.68
C THR A 179 1.05 0.34 -5.91
N VAL A 180 1.96 -0.54 -6.33
CA VAL A 180 3.32 -0.63 -5.78
C VAL A 180 4.23 0.54 -6.24
N ILE A 181 3.91 1.20 -7.36
CA ILE A 181 4.78 2.24 -7.98
C ILE A 181 5.15 3.37 -7.01
N PRO A 182 4.25 3.94 -6.20
CA PRO A 182 4.60 4.97 -5.22
C PRO A 182 5.63 4.50 -4.18
N LEU A 183 5.58 3.22 -3.78
CA LEU A 183 6.56 2.63 -2.88
C LEU A 183 7.91 2.37 -3.57
N VAL A 184 7.90 2.03 -4.87
CA VAL A 184 9.12 1.98 -5.68
C VAL A 184 9.79 3.36 -5.73
N VAL A 185 9.03 4.43 -5.94
CA VAL A 185 9.54 5.81 -5.94
C VAL A 185 10.12 6.17 -4.57
N ALA A 186 9.41 5.86 -3.48
CA ALA A 186 9.89 6.09 -2.12
C ALA A 186 11.20 5.34 -1.84
N ALA A 187 11.27 4.05 -2.22
CA ALA A 187 12.45 3.20 -2.04
C ALA A 187 13.66 3.71 -2.84
N ALA A 188 13.44 4.15 -4.09
CA ALA A 188 14.47 4.77 -4.92
C ALA A 188 14.99 6.06 -4.29
N GLY A 189 14.10 6.91 -3.75
CA GLY A 189 14.49 8.11 -3.00
C GLY A 189 15.35 7.79 -1.77
N LEU A 190 15.03 6.70 -1.05
CA LEU A 190 15.79 6.28 0.12
C LEU A 190 17.18 5.77 -0.27
N LEU A 191 17.26 4.99 -1.35
CA LEU A 191 18.52 4.52 -1.92
C LEU A 191 19.38 5.69 -2.40
N TRP A 192 18.79 6.69 -3.05
CA TRP A 192 19.55 7.86 -3.49
C TRP A 192 20.14 8.57 -2.28
N HIS A 193 19.29 8.88 -1.29
CA HIS A 193 19.69 9.60 -0.09
C HIS A 193 20.76 8.87 0.74
N ARG A 194 20.68 7.54 0.88
CA ARG A 194 21.57 6.76 1.78
C ARG A 194 22.69 5.98 1.09
N GLN A 195 22.51 5.59 -0.16
CA GLN A 195 23.38 4.64 -0.86
C GLN A 195 23.95 5.20 -2.17
N GLY A 196 23.53 6.40 -2.57
CA GLY A 196 23.96 7.10 -3.79
C GLY A 196 23.10 6.79 -5.02
N TRP A 197 23.21 7.67 -6.02
CA TRP A 197 22.35 7.68 -7.21
C TRP A 197 22.43 6.38 -8.04
N ARG A 198 23.59 5.69 -8.08
CA ARG A 198 23.76 4.49 -8.91
C ARG A 198 22.81 3.36 -8.49
N LYS A 199 22.70 3.07 -7.20
CA LYS A 199 21.80 2.01 -6.69
C LYS A 199 20.34 2.42 -6.82
N ALA A 200 20.04 3.69 -6.60
CA ALA A 200 18.70 4.25 -6.82
C ALA A 200 18.28 4.10 -8.28
N LEU A 201 19.16 4.46 -9.21
CA LEU A 201 18.93 4.35 -10.65
C LEU A 201 18.74 2.90 -11.06
N VAL A 202 19.63 1.98 -10.63
CA VAL A 202 19.47 0.55 -10.95
C VAL A 202 18.12 0.03 -10.44
N TYR A 203 17.76 0.34 -9.20
CA TYR A 203 16.48 -0.09 -8.63
C TYR A 203 15.28 0.46 -9.42
N ALA A 204 15.25 1.78 -9.65
CA ALA A 204 14.14 2.44 -10.34
C ALA A 204 14.05 2.03 -11.80
N ALA A 205 15.19 1.95 -12.50
CA ALA A 205 15.26 1.55 -13.91
C ALA A 205 14.83 0.09 -14.09
N SER A 206 15.25 -0.83 -13.22
CA SER A 206 14.80 -2.22 -13.30
C SER A 206 13.29 -2.36 -13.11
N CYS A 207 12.73 -1.72 -12.09
CA CYS A 207 11.27 -1.76 -11.86
C CYS A 207 10.50 -1.07 -12.99
N GLY A 208 10.96 0.11 -13.41
CA GLY A 208 10.35 0.90 -14.48
C GLY A 208 10.40 0.21 -15.84
N ALA A 209 11.53 -0.42 -16.20
CA ALA A 209 11.67 -1.14 -17.46
C ALA A 209 10.72 -2.34 -17.53
N VAL A 210 10.57 -3.10 -16.44
CA VAL A 210 9.65 -4.25 -16.40
C VAL A 210 8.19 -3.78 -16.52
N TYR A 211 7.78 -2.77 -15.76
CA TYR A 211 6.43 -2.24 -15.85
C TYR A 211 6.14 -1.65 -17.24
N LEU A 212 7.09 -0.90 -17.80
CA LEU A 212 6.96 -0.29 -19.12
C LEU A 212 6.88 -1.36 -20.22
N ALA A 213 7.68 -2.43 -20.13
CA ALA A 213 7.61 -3.55 -21.06
C ALA A 213 6.23 -4.20 -21.04
N TRP A 214 5.66 -4.43 -19.86
CA TRP A 214 4.28 -4.94 -19.74
C TRP A 214 3.27 -3.94 -20.31
N TYR A 215 3.38 -2.66 -19.95
CA TYR A 215 2.45 -1.63 -20.37
C TYR A 215 2.41 -1.48 -21.89
N VAL A 216 3.58 -1.47 -22.54
CA VAL A 216 3.69 -1.36 -24.00
C VAL A 216 3.30 -2.67 -24.71
N GLY A 217 3.68 -3.82 -24.15
CA GLY A 217 3.43 -5.12 -24.77
C GLY A 217 1.97 -5.58 -24.66
N PHE A 218 1.27 -5.21 -23.59
CA PHE A 218 -0.03 -5.78 -23.27
C PHE A 218 -1.09 -4.73 -22.95
N ALA A 219 -0.76 -3.75 -22.10
CA ALA A 219 -1.77 -2.78 -21.69
C ALA A 219 -2.23 -1.87 -22.85
N LEU A 220 -1.28 -1.26 -23.55
CA LEU A 220 -1.58 -0.36 -24.68
C LEU A 220 -2.34 -1.08 -25.83
N PRO A 221 -1.89 -2.26 -26.32
CA PRO A 221 -2.59 -2.93 -27.41
C PRO A 221 -3.98 -3.44 -27.05
N SER A 222 -4.24 -3.72 -25.78
CA SER A 222 -5.54 -4.26 -25.34
C SER A 222 -6.70 -3.28 -25.54
N GLY A 223 -6.45 -1.96 -25.63
CA GLY A 223 -7.49 -0.93 -25.63
C GLY A 223 -8.26 -0.79 -24.31
N HIS A 224 -7.95 -1.60 -23.30
CA HIS A 224 -8.59 -1.61 -21.97
C HIS A 224 -7.84 -0.76 -20.94
N VAL A 225 -7.04 0.21 -21.41
CA VAL A 225 -6.42 1.20 -20.53
C VAL A 225 -7.52 2.15 -20.03
N PRO A 226 -7.66 2.38 -18.71
CA PRO A 226 -8.68 3.28 -18.20
C PRO A 226 -8.57 4.65 -18.86
N ASP A 227 -9.68 5.18 -19.38
CA ASP A 227 -9.71 6.55 -19.88
C ASP A 227 -9.43 7.49 -18.72
N THR A 228 -8.28 8.15 -18.80
CA THR A 228 -7.87 9.14 -17.80
C THR A 228 -8.47 10.51 -18.11
N GLY A 229 -9.12 10.73 -19.26
CA GLY A 229 -9.62 12.05 -19.65
C GLY A 229 -8.51 13.03 -20.06
N GLY A 230 -7.34 12.51 -20.46
CA GLY A 230 -6.23 13.29 -21.02
C GLY A 230 -5.54 14.26 -20.04
N LEU A 231 -4.85 15.26 -20.61
CA LEU A 231 -4.05 16.28 -19.93
C LEU A 231 -4.56 17.72 -20.18
N ASP A 232 -5.88 17.89 -20.32
CA ASP A 232 -6.51 19.21 -20.41
C ASP A 232 -6.08 20.10 -19.22
N PRO A 233 -5.64 21.35 -19.44
CA PRO A 233 -5.31 22.32 -18.39
C PRO A 233 -6.35 22.41 -17.26
N VAL A 234 -7.66 22.34 -17.55
CA VAL A 234 -8.70 22.40 -16.50
C VAL A 234 -8.59 21.18 -15.58
N LYS A 235 -8.39 19.99 -16.14
CA LYS A 235 -8.18 18.79 -15.33
C LYS A 235 -6.91 18.91 -14.49
N VAL A 236 -5.80 19.32 -15.09
CA VAL A 236 -4.49 19.38 -14.45
C VAL A 236 -4.44 20.41 -13.32
N PHE A 237 -4.92 21.63 -13.58
CA PHE A 237 -4.77 22.75 -12.64
C PHE A 237 -5.97 22.96 -11.71
N VAL A 238 -7.13 22.39 -12.02
CA VAL A 238 -8.34 22.56 -11.20
C VAL A 238 -8.81 21.24 -10.61
N ARG A 239 -9.14 20.25 -11.46
CA ARG A 239 -9.81 19.02 -10.97
C ARG A 239 -8.89 18.13 -10.14
N ILE A 240 -7.62 17.95 -10.53
CA ILE A 240 -6.67 17.14 -9.75
C ILE A 240 -6.42 17.76 -8.37
N PRO A 241 -6.10 19.07 -8.23
CA PRO A 241 -5.97 19.70 -6.91
C PRO A 241 -7.24 19.62 -6.06
N GLN A 242 -8.42 19.83 -6.67
CA GLN A 242 -9.69 19.69 -5.96
C GLN A 242 -9.93 18.26 -5.46
N PHE A 243 -9.71 17.27 -6.32
CA PHE A 243 -9.83 15.86 -5.96
C PHE A 243 -8.86 15.49 -4.82
N LEU A 244 -7.60 15.94 -4.90
CA LEU A 244 -6.61 15.75 -3.84
C LEU A 244 -7.07 16.38 -2.52
N GLY A 245 -7.57 17.61 -2.56
CA GLY A 245 -8.09 18.30 -1.39
C GLY A 245 -9.24 17.53 -0.75
N VAL A 246 -10.23 17.12 -1.55
CA VAL A 246 -11.38 16.33 -1.08
C VAL A 246 -10.95 14.98 -0.52
N MET A 247 -10.10 14.24 -1.23
CA MET A 247 -9.62 12.94 -0.81
C MET A 247 -8.85 13.02 0.52
N LEU A 248 -7.96 14.02 0.67
CA LEU A 248 -7.16 14.17 1.88
C LEU A 248 -7.97 14.71 3.05
N LEU A 249 -8.93 15.61 2.82
CA LEU A 249 -9.75 16.20 3.89
C LEU A 249 -10.82 15.23 4.37
N LEU A 250 -11.65 14.75 3.44
CA LEU A 250 -12.81 13.93 3.78
C LEU A 250 -12.45 12.45 3.97
N GLY A 251 -11.29 12.00 3.47
CA GLY A 251 -10.79 10.65 3.75
C GLY A 251 -10.48 10.41 5.22
N TRP A 252 -10.17 11.45 6.00
CA TRP A 252 -10.03 11.33 7.46
C TRP A 252 -11.37 11.33 8.19
N ASP A 253 -12.36 12.03 7.66
CA ASP A 253 -13.72 12.07 8.21
C ASP A 253 -14.43 10.70 8.06
N SER A 254 -13.99 9.87 7.11
CA SER A 254 -14.46 8.46 7.02
C SER A 254 -13.77 7.53 8.03
N VAL A 255 -12.56 7.88 8.48
CA VAL A 255 -11.79 7.13 9.50
C VAL A 255 -12.30 7.42 10.90
N PHE A 256 -12.47 8.71 11.22
CA PHE A 256 -12.99 9.16 12.49
C PHE A 256 -14.31 9.90 12.23
N PRO A 257 -15.43 9.53 12.88
CA PRO A 257 -16.73 10.18 12.69
C PRO A 257 -16.78 11.55 13.39
N LEU A 258 -15.78 12.39 13.13
CA LEU A 258 -15.56 13.70 13.70
C LEU A 258 -15.38 14.69 12.54
N TYR A 259 -16.38 15.55 12.34
CA TYR A 259 -16.36 16.54 11.27
C TYR A 259 -15.12 17.44 11.36
N GLY A 260 -14.38 17.57 10.26
CA GLY A 260 -13.20 18.44 10.19
C GLY A 260 -11.93 17.87 10.80
N ILE A 261 -11.92 16.59 11.22
CA ILE A 261 -10.72 15.92 11.72
C ILE A 261 -9.61 15.86 10.66
N GLY A 262 -9.96 15.78 9.37
CA GLY A 262 -8.99 15.86 8.28
C GLY A 262 -8.23 17.19 8.25
N VAL A 263 -8.92 18.32 8.49
CA VAL A 263 -8.27 19.64 8.59
C VAL A 263 -7.29 19.64 9.77
N ALA A 264 -7.74 19.17 10.94
CA ALA A 264 -6.88 19.10 12.13
C ALA A 264 -5.65 18.22 11.90
N ALA A 265 -5.81 17.06 11.26
CA ALA A 265 -4.72 16.15 10.93
C ALA A 265 -3.70 16.79 9.97
N LEU A 266 -4.17 17.49 8.93
CA LEU A 266 -3.30 18.18 7.98
C LEU A 266 -2.58 19.37 8.62
N LEU A 267 -3.26 20.14 9.48
CA LEU A 267 -2.63 21.23 10.24
C LEU A 267 -1.59 20.70 11.22
N ALA A 268 -1.86 19.58 11.90
CA ALA A 268 -0.90 18.91 12.78
C ALA A 268 0.32 18.42 12.00
N LEU A 269 0.11 17.81 10.83
CA LEU A 269 1.19 17.39 9.93
C LEU A 269 2.02 18.59 9.45
N ALA A 270 1.38 19.66 9.00
CA ALA A 270 2.06 20.88 8.55
C ALA A 270 2.87 21.53 9.68
N TRP A 271 2.28 21.63 10.87
CA TRP A 271 2.97 22.13 12.06
C TRP A 271 4.18 21.27 12.43
N TRP A 272 4.04 19.95 12.36
CA TRP A 272 5.14 19.01 12.60
C TRP A 272 6.26 19.20 11.58
N LEU A 273 5.95 19.32 10.28
CA LEU A 273 6.92 19.59 9.22
C LEU A 273 7.65 20.93 9.43
N VAL A 274 6.92 22.00 9.82
CA VAL A 274 7.51 23.31 10.14
C VAL A 274 8.44 23.21 11.36
N ARG A 275 8.04 22.47 12.40
CA ARG A 275 8.89 22.22 13.57
C ARG A 275 10.17 21.48 13.20
N LEU A 276 10.08 20.45 12.36
CA LEU A 276 11.23 19.71 11.87
C LEU A 276 12.21 20.62 11.12
N TRP A 277 11.69 21.45 10.22
CA TRP A 277 12.49 22.41 9.47
C TRP A 277 13.20 23.41 10.39
N ARG A 278 12.48 23.96 11.38
CA ARG A 278 13.03 24.94 12.33
C ARG A 278 14.08 24.37 13.27
N ARG A 279 13.92 23.12 13.72
CA ARG A 279 14.84 22.49 14.68
C ARG A 279 16.13 21.97 14.05
N LYS A 280 16.27 22.01 12.71
CA LYS A 280 17.38 21.39 11.97
C LYS A 280 17.65 19.95 12.44
N GLU A 281 16.60 19.23 12.86
CA GLU A 281 16.75 17.84 13.29
C GLU A 281 17.34 17.05 12.12
N ARG A 282 18.25 16.11 12.42
CA ARG A 282 18.94 15.35 11.37
C ARG A 282 17.90 14.55 10.56
N LEU A 283 17.54 15.09 9.39
CA LEU A 283 16.67 14.50 8.36
C LEU A 283 17.05 13.05 8.05
N ALA A 284 18.30 12.66 8.31
CA ALA A 284 18.79 11.29 8.21
C ALA A 284 17.92 10.26 8.95
N HIS A 285 17.42 10.55 10.16
CA HIS A 285 16.58 9.61 10.91
C HIS A 285 15.14 9.57 10.40
N LEU A 286 14.61 10.72 9.98
CA LEU A 286 13.24 10.90 9.51
C LEU A 286 13.03 10.53 8.04
N SER A 287 14.12 10.30 7.28
CA SER A 287 14.09 9.97 5.86
C SER A 287 13.14 8.81 5.52
N VAL A 288 13.02 7.81 6.40
CA VAL A 288 12.08 6.69 6.22
C VAL A 288 10.63 7.18 6.20
N ALA A 289 10.21 7.93 7.23
CA ALA A 289 8.84 8.43 7.35
C ALA A 289 8.52 9.48 6.27
N LEU A 290 9.45 10.39 5.99
CA LEU A 290 9.28 11.42 4.98
C LEU A 290 9.17 10.85 3.56
N LEU A 291 9.93 9.82 3.23
CA LEU A 291 9.86 9.18 1.90
C LEU A 291 8.61 8.33 1.75
N LEU A 292 8.14 7.66 2.81
CA LEU A 292 6.84 6.98 2.78
C LEU A 292 5.69 7.98 2.68
N LEU A 293 5.76 9.12 3.36
CA LEU A 293 4.80 10.22 3.21
C LEU A 293 4.82 10.79 1.77
N GLY A 294 6.01 10.97 1.20
CA GLY A 294 6.17 11.33 -0.21
C GLY A 294 5.56 10.28 -1.15
N GLY A 295 5.77 9.00 -0.88
CA GLY A 295 5.13 7.89 -1.59
C GLY A 295 3.60 7.93 -1.49
N ALA A 296 3.04 8.22 -0.31
CA ALA A 296 1.60 8.42 -0.14
C ALA A 296 1.10 9.62 -0.98
N GLY A 297 1.88 10.70 -1.06
CA GLY A 297 1.59 11.84 -1.94
C GLY A 297 1.62 11.48 -3.42
N VAL A 298 2.57 10.64 -3.86
CA VAL A 298 2.61 10.11 -5.24
C VAL A 298 1.39 9.24 -5.51
N PHE A 299 1.02 8.35 -4.58
CA PHE A 299 -0.20 7.53 -4.69
C PHE A 299 -1.46 8.41 -4.83
N ALA A 300 -1.57 9.43 -3.99
CA ALA A 300 -2.66 10.41 -4.02
C ALA A 300 -2.75 11.11 -5.39
N LEU A 301 -1.61 11.57 -5.91
CA LEU A 301 -1.54 12.24 -7.21
C LEU A 301 -1.92 11.32 -8.37
N LEU A 302 -1.43 10.08 -8.38
CA LEU A 302 -1.79 9.09 -9.41
C LEU A 302 -3.28 8.76 -9.36
N THR A 303 -3.83 8.58 -8.16
CA THR A 303 -5.26 8.33 -7.93
C THR A 303 -6.08 9.50 -8.46
N ALA A 304 -5.76 10.74 -8.06
CA ALA A 304 -6.42 11.94 -8.55
C ALA A 304 -6.32 12.08 -10.08
N SER A 305 -5.16 11.79 -10.66
CA SER A 305 -4.95 11.85 -12.11
C SER A 305 -5.82 10.86 -12.89
N SER A 306 -6.13 9.71 -12.27
CA SER A 306 -6.96 8.65 -12.82
C SER A 306 -8.45 8.74 -12.45
N ARG A 307 -8.84 9.59 -11.49
CA ARG A 307 -10.23 9.67 -10.99
C ARG A 307 -10.89 11.04 -11.16
N ALA A 308 -10.11 12.11 -11.27
CA ALA A 308 -10.64 13.48 -11.33
C ALA A 308 -11.50 13.76 -12.57
N GLN A 309 -11.49 12.89 -13.59
CA GLN A 309 -12.37 13.00 -14.75
C GLN A 309 -13.82 12.55 -14.47
N TRP A 310 -14.06 11.70 -13.47
CA TRP A 310 -15.39 11.14 -13.19
C TRP A 310 -16.20 12.03 -12.26
N SER A 311 -15.67 12.33 -11.07
CA SER A 311 -16.31 13.20 -10.08
C SER A 311 -15.31 13.58 -8.99
N ILE A 312 -15.34 14.86 -8.58
CA ILE A 312 -14.59 15.35 -7.42
C ILE A 312 -15.17 14.76 -6.12
N GLY A 313 -16.49 14.55 -6.08
CA GLY A 313 -17.20 14.03 -4.92
C GLY A 313 -16.88 12.56 -4.60
N ALA A 314 -16.30 11.82 -5.54
CA ALA A 314 -15.82 10.45 -5.34
C ALA A 314 -14.45 10.38 -4.63
N GLY A 315 -13.84 11.54 -4.32
CA GLY A 315 -12.59 11.62 -3.58
C GLY A 315 -12.55 10.86 -2.24
N PRO A 316 -13.62 10.87 -1.42
CA PRO A 316 -13.64 10.17 -0.14
C PRO A 316 -14.02 8.68 -0.25
N SER A 317 -14.50 8.25 -1.42
CA SER A 317 -15.12 6.93 -1.59
C SER A 317 -14.21 5.97 -2.34
N SER A 318 -14.42 4.68 -2.10
CA SER A 318 -13.81 3.63 -2.90
C SER A 318 -14.43 3.61 -4.31
N ARG A 319 -13.99 2.69 -5.17
CA ARG A 319 -14.48 2.68 -6.56
C ARG A 319 -15.92 2.19 -6.65
N TYR A 320 -16.32 1.28 -5.77
CA TYR A 320 -17.59 0.55 -5.85
C TYR A 320 -18.66 1.08 -4.90
N PHE A 321 -18.36 2.13 -4.11
CA PHE A 321 -19.28 2.76 -3.16
C PHE A 321 -19.17 4.29 -3.18
#